data_AF-A0A653DMB4-F1
#
_entry.id   AF-A0A653DMB4-F1
#
_cell.length_a   1.000
_cell.length_b   1.000
_cell.length_c   1.000
_cell.angle_alpha   90.00
_cell.angle_beta   90.00
_cell.angle_gamma   90.00
#
_symmetry.space_group_name_H-M   'P 1'
#
loop_
_entity.id
_entity.type
_entity.pdbx_description
1 polymer ?
#
loop_
_entity_poly.entity_id
_entity_poly.type
_entity_poly.pdbx_seq_one_letter_code
_entity_poly.pdbx_strand_id
1 'polypeptide(L)'
;MEGMFTPPDAVTDSLKCSLCDCYLSVAPIALISDDGSQYKCGRCSAVKTIINTRATIYENVAKLLVFPCIFKGCDKKIPFVNVRDHEKICAQRSTICPKTGCSDSIKILKMGQHFKEKHSESFHTDYFSIKNAYAYYNIDVLEKDGKSFIGFFDFDEANFGLSILSTDPTDNYLQYEVKIKSDKCNFTITISNQNVISFVEREHCFKCASGNCKSKFHPYRDNRKDISRRMTTKINRDSIKKMFGTGQLTYAITIDEKVEDKLKEEKVKDETKIEMRDALIRKAKKIFLQLLECPLCKSYMAPPIWQCLTGHTMCNNCKPKQEQCSTCNEKIENTRNYTLEELSKKVELPSENEKKFAFKRNSDDPEVNGSPASKVQKK
;
A
#
# COMPACT_ATOMS: atom_id res chain seq x y z
N MET A 1 -3.58 9.52 21.69
CA MET A 1 -4.42 8.43 21.13
C MET A 1 -5.91 8.73 21.32
N GLU A 2 -6.24 9.80 22.04
CA GLU A 2 -7.60 10.33 22.20
C GLU A 2 -8.16 10.83 20.86
N GLY A 3 -9.40 10.46 20.54
CA GLY A 3 -10.16 10.96 19.38
C GLY A 3 -10.36 10.01 18.20
N MET A 4 -9.82 8.79 18.20
CA MET A 4 -10.13 7.79 17.16
C MET A 4 -11.02 6.67 17.68
N PHE A 5 -12.03 6.29 16.90
CA PHE A 5 -12.99 5.26 17.29
C PHE A 5 -12.40 3.87 17.05
N THR A 6 -12.39 3.06 18.10
CA THR A 6 -12.14 1.62 17.97
C THR A 6 -13.49 0.95 17.78
N PRO A 7 -13.77 0.36 16.60
CA PRO A 7 -15.03 -0.37 16.41
C PRO A 7 -15.11 -1.55 17.39
N PRO A 8 -16.30 -1.89 17.90
CA PRO A 8 -16.50 -3.13 18.63
C PRO A 8 -16.03 -4.34 17.81
N ASP A 9 -15.56 -5.39 18.47
CA ASP A 9 -14.97 -6.56 17.78
C ASP A 9 -15.97 -7.19 16.79
N ALA A 10 -17.24 -7.31 17.18
CA ALA A 10 -18.30 -7.81 16.30
C ALA A 10 -18.46 -6.99 15.00
N VAL A 11 -18.25 -5.67 15.06
CA VAL A 11 -18.27 -4.82 13.87
C VAL A 11 -17.00 -5.03 13.06
N THR A 12 -15.85 -5.04 13.73
CA THR A 12 -14.53 -5.25 13.10
C THR A 12 -14.46 -6.58 12.35
N ASP A 13 -15.09 -7.63 12.86
CA ASP A 13 -15.14 -8.97 12.25
C ASP A 13 -16.00 -9.03 10.98
N SER A 14 -16.97 -8.12 10.83
CA SER A 14 -17.73 -7.96 9.58
C SER A 14 -17.03 -7.10 8.53
N LEU A 15 -16.05 -6.28 8.93
CA LEU A 15 -15.29 -5.40 8.04
C LEU A 15 -14.12 -6.15 7.39
N LYS A 16 -14.41 -7.26 6.73
CA LYS A 16 -13.39 -8.13 6.11
C LYS A 16 -13.44 -8.11 4.59
N CYS A 17 -12.27 -8.24 3.99
CA CYS A 17 -12.09 -8.42 2.57
C CYS A 17 -12.55 -9.83 2.16
N SER A 18 -13.51 -9.93 1.24
CA SER A 18 -14.04 -11.20 0.74
C SER A 18 -12.99 -12.06 0.00
N LEU A 19 -11.84 -11.47 -0.35
CA LEU A 19 -10.75 -12.17 -1.03
C LEU A 19 -9.65 -12.68 -0.09
N CYS A 20 -9.28 -11.92 0.94
CA CYS A 20 -8.14 -12.30 1.79
C CYS A 20 -8.45 -12.42 3.28
N ASP A 21 -9.72 -12.26 3.66
CA ASP A 21 -10.25 -12.27 5.03
C ASP A 21 -9.61 -11.26 6.01
N CYS A 22 -8.65 -10.46 5.53
CA CYS A 22 -8.06 -9.37 6.29
C CYS A 22 -9.07 -8.22 6.41
N TYR A 23 -8.92 -7.41 7.46
CA TYR A 23 -9.73 -6.20 7.63
C TYR A 23 -9.67 -5.28 6.41
N LEU A 24 -10.79 -4.63 6.11
CA LEU A 24 -10.96 -3.58 5.10
C LEU A 24 -10.25 -2.28 5.54
N SER A 25 -8.97 -2.41 5.85
CA SER A 25 -8.16 -1.40 6.54
C SER A 25 -7.04 -0.81 5.69
N VAL A 26 -6.94 -1.23 4.42
CA VAL A 26 -5.94 -0.75 3.45
C VAL A 26 -6.65 -0.35 2.16
N ALA A 27 -6.58 0.92 1.78
CA ALA A 27 -7.16 1.46 0.54
C ALA A 27 -6.37 1.05 -0.73
N PRO A 28 -6.97 1.04 -1.94
CA PRO A 28 -8.37 1.33 -2.20
C PRO A 28 -9.30 0.20 -1.74
N ILE A 29 -10.49 0.55 -1.27
CA ILE A 29 -11.56 -0.41 -0.96
C ILE A 29 -12.56 -0.38 -2.10
N ALA A 30 -12.95 -1.53 -2.63
CA ALA A 30 -13.90 -1.64 -3.72
C ALA A 30 -14.99 -2.65 -3.40
N LEU A 31 -16.23 -2.33 -3.78
CA LEU A 31 -17.33 -3.27 -3.86
C LEU A 31 -17.13 -4.17 -5.10
N ILE A 32 -17.30 -5.47 -4.93
CA ILE A 32 -17.06 -6.48 -5.97
C ILE A 32 -18.24 -7.40 -6.25
N SER A 33 -19.39 -7.17 -5.62
CA SER A 33 -20.66 -7.84 -5.89
C SER A 33 -21.77 -6.84 -6.20
N ASP A 34 -22.81 -7.32 -6.87
CA ASP A 34 -24.03 -6.59 -7.23
C ASP A 34 -24.95 -6.38 -6.03
N ASP A 35 -25.05 -7.36 -5.14
CA ASP A 35 -25.82 -7.33 -3.89
C ASP A 35 -25.26 -6.40 -2.80
N GLY A 36 -24.06 -5.81 -3.02
CA GLY A 36 -23.42 -4.94 -2.05
C GLY A 36 -22.70 -5.66 -0.89
N SER A 37 -22.68 -7.00 -0.86
CA SER A 37 -22.18 -7.77 0.29
C SER A 37 -20.66 -8.01 0.28
N GLN A 38 -20.00 -7.93 -0.88
CA GLN A 38 -18.60 -8.31 -1.03
C GLN A 38 -17.68 -7.12 -1.29
N TYR A 39 -16.60 -7.06 -0.52
CA TYR A 39 -15.61 -6.00 -0.61
C TYR A 39 -14.20 -6.54 -0.83
N LYS A 40 -13.43 -5.80 -1.62
CA LYS A 40 -12.02 -6.02 -1.91
C LYS A 40 -11.19 -4.91 -1.28
N CYS A 41 -10.20 -5.28 -0.47
CA CYS A 41 -9.25 -4.31 0.08
C CYS A 41 -8.06 -4.05 -0.86
N GLY A 42 -7.29 -3.01 -0.55
CA GLY A 42 -6.14 -2.57 -1.32
C GLY A 42 -4.95 -3.54 -1.28
N ARG A 43 -4.94 -4.54 -0.40
CA ARG A 43 -3.97 -5.65 -0.46
C ARG A 43 -4.25 -6.58 -1.64
N CYS A 44 -5.50 -6.59 -2.10
CA CYS A 44 -5.97 -7.39 -3.24
C CYS A 44 -6.20 -6.53 -4.48
N SER A 45 -5.66 -5.31 -4.54
CA SER A 45 -5.89 -4.36 -5.64
C SER A 45 -5.54 -4.93 -7.02
N ALA A 46 -4.55 -5.83 -7.10
CA ALA A 46 -4.16 -6.47 -8.34
C ALA A 46 -5.09 -7.60 -8.80
N VAL A 47 -6.01 -8.07 -7.95
CA VAL A 47 -6.99 -9.10 -8.31
C VAL A 47 -8.10 -8.44 -9.13
N LYS A 48 -8.24 -8.88 -10.39
CA LYS A 48 -9.29 -8.44 -11.29
C LYS A 48 -10.63 -9.04 -10.87
N THR A 49 -11.66 -8.21 -10.84
CA THR A 49 -13.05 -8.59 -10.50
C THR A 49 -13.98 -8.00 -11.54
N ILE A 50 -15.11 -8.65 -11.81
CA ILE A 50 -16.11 -8.19 -12.79
C ILE A 50 -16.65 -6.83 -12.38
N ILE A 51 -17.10 -6.73 -11.12
CA ILE A 51 -17.50 -5.48 -10.47
C ILE A 51 -16.30 -4.97 -9.67
N ASN A 52 -16.04 -3.66 -9.74
CA ASN A 52 -14.91 -3.04 -9.05
C ASN A 52 -15.18 -1.55 -8.77
N THR A 53 -16.24 -1.27 -8.02
CA THR A 53 -16.67 0.10 -7.72
C THR A 53 -16.00 0.57 -6.44
N ARG A 54 -15.25 1.68 -6.47
CA ARG A 54 -14.55 2.19 -5.29
C ARG A 54 -15.54 2.64 -4.21
N ALA A 55 -15.38 2.11 -2.99
CA ALA A 55 -16.20 2.40 -1.83
C ALA A 55 -15.69 3.66 -1.09
N THR A 56 -15.79 4.82 -1.74
CA THR A 56 -15.25 6.10 -1.22
C THR A 56 -15.88 6.53 0.10
N ILE A 57 -17.18 6.29 0.29
CA ILE A 57 -17.90 6.58 1.55
C ILE A 57 -17.29 5.74 2.68
N TYR A 58 -17.12 4.44 2.45
CA TYR A 58 -16.46 3.57 3.41
C TYR A 58 -15.04 4.07 3.73
N GLU A 59 -14.22 4.39 2.71
CA GLU A 59 -12.86 4.90 2.94
C GLU A 59 -12.86 6.21 3.77
N ASN A 60 -13.85 7.08 3.58
CA ASN A 60 -13.97 8.32 4.34
C ASN A 60 -14.35 8.08 5.81
N VAL A 61 -15.27 7.15 6.07
CA VAL A 61 -15.61 6.72 7.44
C VAL A 61 -14.42 5.98 8.08
N ALA A 62 -13.78 5.08 7.34
CA ALA A 62 -12.66 4.27 7.83
C ALA A 62 -11.47 5.12 8.29
N LYS A 63 -11.25 6.32 7.73
CA LYS A 63 -10.23 7.28 8.21
C LYS A 63 -10.40 7.69 9.68
N LEU A 64 -11.61 7.57 10.24
CA LEU A 64 -11.91 7.84 11.65
C LEU A 64 -11.70 6.62 12.56
N LEU A 65 -11.44 5.45 11.97
CA LEU A 65 -11.34 4.17 12.65
C LEU A 65 -9.88 3.77 12.89
N VAL A 66 -9.69 2.99 13.95
CA VAL A 66 -8.47 2.20 14.15
C VAL A 66 -8.76 0.72 13.90
N PHE A 67 -7.80 0.03 13.31
CA PHE A 67 -7.87 -1.40 13.03
C PHE A 67 -6.76 -2.14 13.77
N PRO A 68 -7.02 -3.34 14.31
CA PRO A 68 -5.96 -4.19 14.82
C PRO A 68 -5.02 -4.61 13.69
N CYS A 69 -3.74 -4.83 14.04
CA CYS A 69 -2.77 -5.38 13.11
C CYS A 69 -3.18 -6.79 12.67
N ILE A 70 -2.97 -7.12 11.39
CA ILE A 70 -3.28 -8.46 10.85
C ILE A 70 -2.26 -9.54 11.27
N PHE A 71 -1.09 -9.14 11.78
CA PHE A 71 -0.02 -10.07 12.13
C PHE A 71 -0.19 -10.58 13.56
N LYS A 72 -0.19 -11.91 13.72
CA LYS A 72 -0.32 -12.57 15.02
C LYS A 72 0.78 -12.10 15.98
N GLY A 73 0.40 -11.75 17.21
CA GLY A 73 1.30 -11.26 18.25
C GLY A 73 1.62 -9.76 18.16
N CYS A 74 0.96 -9.01 17.28
CA CYS A 74 1.02 -7.54 17.27
C CYS A 74 -0.25 -6.95 17.86
N ASP A 75 -0.17 -6.39 19.07
CA ASP A 75 -1.33 -5.83 19.78
C ASP A 75 -1.65 -4.37 19.40
N LYS A 76 -0.97 -3.83 18.38
CA LYS A 76 -1.15 -2.45 17.97
C LYS A 76 -2.49 -2.26 17.26
N LYS A 77 -3.25 -1.25 17.69
CA LYS A 77 -4.42 -0.70 16.99
C LYS A 77 -4.00 0.56 16.23
N ILE A 78 -4.36 0.63 14.95
CA ILE A 78 -3.67 1.46 13.98
C ILE A 78 -4.69 2.26 13.17
N PRO A 79 -4.54 3.59 13.08
CA PRO A 79 -5.39 4.41 12.21
C PRO A 79 -5.40 3.88 10.79
N PHE A 80 -6.57 3.78 10.14
CA PHE A 80 -6.75 3.30 8.76
C PHE A 80 -5.69 3.82 7.78
N VAL A 81 -5.40 5.13 7.85
CA VAL A 81 -4.41 5.79 6.99
C VAL A 81 -2.99 5.24 7.10
N ASN A 82 -2.65 4.64 8.25
CA ASN A 82 -1.30 4.21 8.61
C ASN A 82 -1.16 2.69 8.61
N VAL A 83 -2.25 1.92 8.41
CA VAL A 83 -2.22 0.45 8.48
C VAL A 83 -1.24 -0.12 7.47
N ARG A 84 -1.28 0.35 6.21
CA ARG A 84 -0.36 -0.12 5.16
C ARG A 84 1.10 0.09 5.55
N ASP A 85 1.44 1.26 6.08
CA ASP A 85 2.84 1.58 6.39
C ASP A 85 3.30 0.85 7.65
N HIS A 86 2.43 0.70 8.65
CA HIS A 86 2.71 -0.16 9.78
C HIS A 86 2.97 -1.60 9.33
N GLU A 87 2.12 -2.17 8.46
CA GLU A 87 2.26 -3.56 8.03
C GLU A 87 3.61 -3.82 7.37
N LYS A 88 4.18 -2.85 6.65
CA LYS A 88 5.52 -2.98 6.05
C LYS A 88 6.60 -3.18 7.12
N ILE A 89 6.55 -2.40 8.20
CA ILE A 89 7.57 -2.32 9.27
C ILE A 89 7.20 -3.11 10.53
N CYS A 90 6.13 -3.90 10.52
CA CYS A 90 5.67 -4.60 11.71
C CYS A 90 6.69 -5.68 12.10
N ALA A 91 7.18 -5.66 13.34
CA ALA A 91 8.13 -6.66 13.85
C ALA A 91 7.57 -8.09 13.89
N GLN A 92 6.25 -8.23 13.87
CA GLN A 92 5.56 -9.53 13.82
C GLN A 92 5.20 -9.95 12.39
N ARG A 93 5.60 -9.16 11.38
CA ARG A 93 5.38 -9.51 9.98
C ARG A 93 6.02 -10.87 9.69
N SER A 94 5.19 -11.83 9.34
CA SER A 94 5.58 -13.18 8.97
C SER A 94 5.16 -13.49 7.55
N THR A 95 5.90 -14.40 6.91
CA THR A 95 5.59 -14.98 5.60
C THR A 95 5.78 -16.47 5.67
N ILE A 96 5.15 -17.23 4.78
CA ILE A 96 5.56 -18.61 4.55
C ILE A 96 6.91 -18.61 3.86
N CYS A 97 7.80 -19.53 4.25
CA CYS A 97 9.09 -19.70 3.60
C CYS A 97 8.90 -19.89 2.09
N PRO A 98 9.59 -19.10 1.25
CA PRO A 98 9.35 -19.15 -0.18
C PRO A 98 10.04 -20.35 -0.86
N LYS A 99 10.92 -21.07 -0.15
CA LYS A 99 11.62 -22.27 -0.62
C LYS A 99 10.62 -23.38 -0.92
N THR A 100 10.76 -24.01 -2.09
CA THR A 100 9.95 -25.17 -2.49
C THR A 100 10.12 -26.30 -1.49
N GLY A 101 9.00 -26.87 -1.01
CA GLY A 101 9.01 -27.96 -0.01
C GLY A 101 9.07 -27.51 1.44
N CYS A 102 9.24 -26.21 1.71
CA CYS A 102 9.15 -25.65 3.07
C CYS A 102 7.78 -25.02 3.32
N SER A 103 7.17 -25.30 4.47
CA SER A 103 5.87 -24.74 4.90
C SER A 103 5.94 -23.93 6.18
N ASP A 104 7.15 -23.63 6.66
CA ASP A 104 7.35 -22.88 7.88
C ASP A 104 6.85 -21.43 7.74
N SER A 105 6.16 -20.95 8.77
CA SER A 105 5.86 -19.53 8.93
C SER A 105 7.03 -18.86 9.65
N ILE A 106 7.64 -17.88 8.99
CA ILE A 106 8.86 -17.23 9.45
C ILE A 106 8.66 -15.73 9.56
N LYS A 107 9.22 -15.12 10.60
CA LYS A 107 9.32 -13.66 10.68
C LYS A 107 10.22 -13.17 9.57
N ILE A 108 9.80 -12.12 8.85
CA ILE A 108 10.51 -11.68 7.64
C ILE A 108 11.96 -11.27 7.92
N LEU A 109 12.19 -10.60 9.06
CA LEU A 109 13.52 -10.19 9.53
C LEU A 109 14.40 -11.37 9.99
N LYS A 110 13.84 -12.58 10.10
CA LYS A 110 14.54 -13.81 10.49
C LYS A 110 14.72 -14.76 9.30
N MET A 111 14.52 -14.28 8.08
CA MET A 111 14.69 -15.06 6.85
C MET A 111 16.11 -15.62 6.74
N GLY A 112 17.16 -14.80 6.97
CA GLY A 112 18.55 -15.24 6.93
C GLY A 112 18.86 -16.38 7.89
N GLN A 113 18.50 -16.20 9.17
CA GLN A 113 18.65 -17.23 10.19
C GLN A 113 17.93 -18.55 9.81
N HIS A 114 16.69 -18.47 9.34
CA HIS A 114 15.95 -19.66 8.92
C HIS A 114 16.64 -20.40 7.75
N PHE A 115 17.11 -19.67 6.75
CA PHE A 115 17.83 -20.28 5.62
C PHE A 115 19.18 -20.86 6.06
N LYS A 116 19.90 -20.20 6.96
CA LYS A 116 21.15 -20.73 7.53
C LYS A 116 20.94 -22.07 8.24
N GLU A 117 19.84 -22.23 8.97
CA GLU A 117 19.54 -23.43 9.76
C GLU A 117 18.91 -24.56 8.94
N LYS A 118 18.00 -24.25 8.00
CA LYS A 118 17.20 -25.26 7.28
C LYS A 118 17.48 -25.39 5.79
N HIS A 119 18.13 -24.41 5.18
CA HIS A 119 18.38 -24.32 3.73
C HIS A 119 19.80 -23.80 3.45
N SER A 120 20.80 -24.35 4.15
CA SER A 120 22.18 -23.86 4.11
C SER A 120 22.79 -23.89 2.70
N GLU A 121 22.28 -24.74 1.81
CA GLU A 121 22.69 -24.81 0.40
C GLU A 121 22.25 -23.60 -0.43
N SER A 122 21.32 -22.80 0.06
CA SER A 122 20.84 -21.57 -0.57
C SER A 122 21.02 -20.34 0.35
N PHE A 123 21.92 -20.46 1.31
CA PHE A 123 22.30 -19.39 2.22
C PHE A 123 23.70 -18.87 1.87
N HIS A 124 23.86 -17.55 1.88
CA HIS A 124 25.10 -16.86 1.55
C HIS A 124 25.45 -15.84 2.63
N THR A 125 26.74 -15.51 2.73
CA THR A 125 27.26 -14.45 3.62
C THR A 125 28.08 -13.46 2.80
N ASP A 126 27.94 -12.17 3.11
CA ASP A 126 28.60 -11.02 2.46
C ASP A 126 28.26 -10.76 0.98
N TYR A 127 28.21 -11.80 0.13
CA TYR A 127 27.85 -11.71 -1.28
C TYR A 127 27.13 -12.97 -1.77
N PHE A 128 26.28 -12.84 -2.78
CA PHE A 128 25.74 -14.03 -3.46
C PHE A 128 26.77 -14.59 -4.43
N SER A 129 26.93 -15.92 -4.45
CA SER A 129 27.74 -16.62 -5.46
C SER A 129 26.91 -17.67 -6.18
N ILE A 130 26.33 -17.29 -7.33
CA ILE A 130 25.41 -18.14 -8.06
C ILE A 130 26.09 -18.69 -9.31
N LYS A 131 26.21 -20.01 -9.38
CA LYS A 131 26.74 -20.70 -10.55
C LYS A 131 25.61 -21.05 -11.51
N ASN A 132 25.84 -20.85 -12.80
CA ASN A 132 24.90 -21.21 -13.87
C ASN A 132 23.47 -20.67 -13.63
N ALA A 133 23.36 -19.37 -13.37
CA ALA A 133 22.08 -18.74 -13.04
C ALA A 133 20.97 -19.05 -14.07
N TYR A 134 21.29 -19.32 -15.33
CA TYR A 134 20.33 -19.72 -16.38
C TYR A 134 19.55 -21.03 -16.14
N ALA A 135 20.00 -21.88 -15.24
CA ALA A 135 19.32 -23.12 -14.86
C ALA A 135 18.70 -23.02 -13.45
N TYR A 136 18.70 -21.82 -12.86
CA TYR A 136 18.45 -21.62 -11.45
C TYR A 136 16.98 -21.35 -11.16
N TYR A 137 16.27 -22.37 -10.68
CA TYR A 137 14.88 -22.27 -10.21
C TYR A 137 14.80 -22.31 -8.69
N ASN A 138 15.72 -21.65 -7.99
CA ASN A 138 15.77 -21.70 -6.55
C ASN A 138 15.85 -20.28 -5.98
N ILE A 139 15.71 -20.17 -4.66
CA ILE A 139 15.74 -18.91 -3.92
C ILE A 139 16.97 -18.94 -3.06
N ASP A 140 17.80 -17.90 -3.20
CA ASP A 140 18.91 -17.67 -2.31
C ASP A 140 18.60 -16.56 -1.33
N VAL A 141 19.15 -16.70 -0.13
CA VAL A 141 19.12 -15.68 0.91
C VAL A 141 20.54 -15.34 1.31
N LEU A 142 20.84 -14.05 1.35
CA LEU A 142 22.10 -13.49 1.80
C LEU A 142 21.90 -12.80 3.14
N GLU A 143 22.80 -13.05 4.08
CA GLU A 143 22.96 -12.25 5.28
C GLU A 143 24.22 -11.39 5.18
N LYS A 144 24.06 -10.07 5.36
CA LYS A 144 25.16 -9.09 5.39
C LYS A 144 24.83 -8.01 6.40
N ASP A 145 25.77 -7.69 7.29
CA ASP A 145 25.62 -6.65 8.34
C ASP A 145 24.35 -6.82 9.20
N GLY A 146 23.96 -8.08 9.47
CA GLY A 146 22.75 -8.41 10.24
C GLY A 146 21.43 -8.23 9.49
N LYS A 147 21.47 -7.86 8.20
CA LYS A 147 20.31 -7.72 7.31
C LYS A 147 20.18 -8.93 6.40
N SER A 148 18.94 -9.31 6.07
CA SER A 148 18.66 -10.41 5.15
C SER A 148 18.15 -9.89 3.80
N PHE A 149 18.72 -10.43 2.72
CA PHE A 149 18.38 -10.12 1.35
C PHE A 149 17.99 -11.39 0.60
N ILE A 150 17.03 -11.31 -0.32
CA ILE A 150 16.54 -12.44 -1.10
C ILE A 150 16.89 -12.21 -2.55
N GLY A 151 17.56 -13.18 -3.18
CA GLY A 151 17.78 -13.23 -4.61
C GLY A 151 16.52 -13.72 -5.32
N PHE A 152 15.94 -12.89 -6.20
CA PHE A 152 14.76 -13.23 -6.97
C PHE A 152 15.08 -13.27 -8.47
N PHE A 153 14.82 -14.42 -9.07
CA PHE A 153 15.28 -14.76 -10.42
C PHE A 153 14.10 -15.14 -11.31
N ASP A 154 14.16 -14.74 -12.57
CA ASP A 154 13.21 -15.16 -13.60
C ASP A 154 13.88 -15.15 -14.97
N PHE A 155 13.28 -15.85 -15.93
CA PHE A 155 13.82 -16.00 -17.27
C PHE A 155 12.69 -15.82 -18.28
N ASP A 156 12.95 -15.04 -19.31
CA ASP A 156 12.12 -15.00 -20.52
C ASP A 156 12.91 -15.60 -21.70
N GLU A 157 12.35 -15.49 -22.91
CA GLU A 157 12.94 -16.04 -24.13
C GLU A 157 14.33 -15.43 -24.43
N ALA A 158 14.58 -14.17 -24.07
CA ALA A 158 15.77 -13.41 -24.44
C ALA A 158 16.67 -13.01 -23.25
N ASN A 159 16.12 -12.91 -22.04
CA ASN A 159 16.76 -12.29 -20.89
C ASN A 159 16.70 -13.17 -19.65
N PHE A 160 17.74 -13.02 -18.82
CA PHE A 160 17.74 -13.41 -17.43
C PHE A 160 17.48 -12.19 -16.56
N GLY A 161 16.43 -12.25 -15.75
CA GLY A 161 16.04 -11.22 -14.80
C GLY A 161 16.54 -11.54 -13.39
N LEU A 162 17.10 -10.54 -12.73
CA LEU A 162 17.58 -10.61 -11.35
C LEU A 162 17.09 -9.39 -10.58
N SER A 163 16.53 -9.62 -9.40
CA SER A 163 16.26 -8.59 -8.40
C SER A 163 16.75 -9.00 -7.02
N ILE A 164 17.37 -8.07 -6.30
CA ILE A 164 17.72 -8.25 -4.90
C ILE A 164 16.67 -7.57 -4.03
N LEU A 165 16.08 -8.36 -3.12
CA LEU A 165 14.96 -7.94 -2.31
C LEU A 165 15.41 -7.79 -0.84
N SER A 166 15.26 -6.62 -0.23
CA SER A 166 15.46 -6.50 1.23
C SER A 166 14.25 -7.00 2.01
N THR A 167 14.51 -7.71 3.09
CA THR A 167 13.50 -8.10 4.08
C THR A 167 13.09 -6.94 4.99
N ASP A 168 13.91 -5.90 5.08
CA ASP A 168 13.62 -4.67 5.81
C ASP A 168 13.23 -3.54 4.81
N PRO A 169 12.00 -3.01 4.88
CA PRO A 169 11.58 -1.94 3.98
C PRO A 169 12.31 -0.60 4.20
N THR A 170 13.08 -0.45 5.28
CA THR A 170 13.87 0.77 5.54
C THR A 170 15.16 0.83 4.72
N ASP A 171 15.55 -0.25 4.05
CA ASP A 171 16.75 -0.37 3.22
C ASP A 171 16.61 0.19 1.79
N ASN A 172 15.82 1.25 1.62
CA ASN A 172 15.53 1.83 0.30
C ASN A 172 16.70 2.61 -0.34
N TYR A 173 17.78 2.85 0.42
CA TYR A 173 19.02 3.49 -0.01
C TYR A 173 20.10 2.49 -0.44
N LEU A 174 19.80 1.19 -0.48
CA LEU A 174 20.77 0.17 -0.88
C LEU A 174 20.78 -0.02 -2.39
N GLN A 175 21.96 -0.29 -2.92
CA GLN A 175 22.17 -0.74 -4.29
C GLN A 175 22.98 -2.02 -4.32
N TYR A 176 22.95 -2.70 -5.46
CA TYR A 176 23.77 -3.87 -5.69
C TYR A 176 24.50 -3.79 -7.03
N GLU A 177 25.60 -4.54 -7.09
CA GLU A 177 26.41 -4.74 -8.27
C GLU A 177 26.47 -6.23 -8.59
N VAL A 178 26.37 -6.56 -9.88
CA VAL A 178 26.47 -7.93 -10.39
C VAL A 178 27.76 -8.05 -11.19
N LYS A 179 28.68 -8.91 -10.76
CA LYS A 179 29.88 -9.31 -11.51
C LYS A 179 29.68 -10.68 -12.10
N ILE A 180 29.82 -10.80 -13.41
CA ILE A 180 29.69 -12.04 -14.17
C ILE A 180 31.08 -12.45 -14.65
N LYS A 181 31.50 -13.65 -14.27
CA LYS A 181 32.78 -14.26 -14.67
C LYS A 181 32.55 -15.63 -15.28
N SER A 182 33.50 -16.06 -16.11
CA SER A 182 33.56 -17.41 -16.66
C SER A 182 34.83 -18.11 -16.18
N ASP A 183 34.76 -19.42 -16.03
CA ASP A 183 35.93 -20.27 -15.79
C ASP A 183 36.87 -20.37 -17.00
N LYS A 184 36.35 -20.11 -18.21
CA LYS A 184 37.07 -20.26 -19.48
C LYS A 184 37.67 -18.95 -20.03
N CYS A 185 37.39 -17.80 -19.42
CA CYS A 185 38.02 -16.55 -19.87
C CYS A 185 38.17 -15.53 -18.74
N ASN A 186 39.09 -14.59 -18.93
CA ASN A 186 39.43 -13.57 -17.93
C ASN A 186 38.54 -12.31 -18.01
N PHE A 187 37.61 -12.26 -18.96
CA PHE A 187 36.69 -11.14 -19.06
C PHE A 187 35.72 -11.13 -17.87
N THR A 188 35.38 -9.94 -17.39
CA THR A 188 34.37 -9.75 -16.36
C THR A 188 33.37 -8.71 -16.85
N ILE A 189 32.08 -9.01 -16.72
CA ILE A 189 31.03 -8.01 -16.94
C ILE A 189 30.57 -7.53 -15.56
N THR A 190 30.46 -6.21 -15.41
CA THR A 190 29.97 -5.58 -14.20
C THR A 190 28.73 -4.78 -14.51
N ILE A 191 27.66 -4.99 -13.73
CA ILE A 191 26.41 -4.24 -13.81
C ILE A 191 26.18 -3.60 -12.45
N SER A 192 26.42 -2.29 -12.36
CA SER A 192 26.40 -1.54 -11.10
C SER A 192 25.11 -0.72 -10.94
N ASN A 193 24.97 -0.07 -9.77
CA ASN A 193 23.93 0.92 -9.47
C ASN A 193 22.50 0.38 -9.60
N GLN A 194 22.28 -0.90 -9.32
CA GLN A 194 20.96 -1.51 -9.36
C GLN A 194 20.29 -1.34 -8.00
N ASN A 195 19.04 -0.89 -7.95
CA ASN A 195 18.37 -0.65 -6.67
C ASN A 195 17.98 -1.96 -5.99
N VAL A 196 18.27 -2.08 -4.70
CA VAL A 196 17.61 -3.08 -3.86
C VAL A 196 16.16 -2.63 -3.64
N ILE A 197 15.21 -3.55 -3.78
CA ILE A 197 13.78 -3.25 -3.59
C ILE A 197 13.23 -4.00 -2.37
N SER A 198 12.15 -3.54 -1.77
CA SER A 198 11.57 -4.22 -0.60
C SER A 198 10.85 -5.52 -1.00
N PHE A 199 10.99 -6.57 -0.18
CA PHE A 199 10.27 -7.81 -0.38
C PHE A 199 8.76 -7.65 -0.12
N VAL A 200 7.94 -8.06 -1.10
CA VAL A 200 6.47 -8.07 -1.05
C VAL A 200 5.99 -9.46 -1.46
N GLU A 201 5.47 -10.25 -0.52
CA GLU A 201 5.14 -11.67 -0.70
C GLU A 201 4.25 -11.95 -1.93
N ARG A 202 3.23 -11.12 -2.16
CA ARG A 202 2.30 -11.29 -3.28
C ARG A 202 2.94 -10.97 -4.62
N GLU A 203 3.86 -10.01 -4.67
CA GLU A 203 4.53 -9.59 -5.92
C GLU A 203 5.76 -10.46 -6.21
N HIS A 204 6.52 -10.82 -5.19
CA HIS A 204 7.74 -11.62 -5.28
C HIS A 204 7.48 -13.09 -4.95
N CYS A 205 6.37 -13.63 -5.48
CA CYS A 205 6.01 -15.02 -5.26
C CYS A 205 6.78 -15.94 -6.22
N PHE A 206 7.65 -16.78 -5.66
CA PHE A 206 8.43 -17.74 -6.45
C PHE A 206 7.56 -18.76 -7.20
N LYS A 207 6.44 -19.19 -6.62
CA LYS A 207 5.48 -20.06 -7.32
C LYS A 207 4.85 -19.38 -8.54
N CYS A 208 4.68 -18.05 -8.51
CA CYS A 208 4.24 -17.30 -9.70
C CYS A 208 5.36 -17.25 -10.74
N ALA A 209 6.58 -16.95 -10.31
CA ALA A 209 7.76 -16.96 -11.19
C ALA A 209 8.00 -18.34 -11.82
N SER A 210 7.69 -19.44 -11.13
CA SER A 210 7.84 -20.79 -11.68
C SER A 210 6.62 -21.29 -12.47
N GLY A 211 5.52 -20.52 -12.53
CA GLY A 211 4.26 -20.95 -13.15
C GLY A 211 3.43 -21.98 -12.37
N ASN A 212 3.76 -22.26 -11.11
CA ASN A 212 3.11 -23.29 -10.28
C ASN A 212 2.23 -22.70 -9.15
N CYS A 213 1.86 -21.42 -9.24
CA CYS A 213 1.09 -20.76 -8.19
C CYS A 213 -0.39 -21.16 -8.22
N LYS A 214 -0.88 -21.67 -7.08
CA LYS A 214 -2.30 -21.99 -6.88
C LYS A 214 -3.10 -20.83 -6.27
N SER A 215 -2.43 -19.79 -5.76
CA SER A 215 -3.09 -18.67 -5.10
C SER A 215 -3.73 -17.74 -6.13
N LYS A 216 -5.06 -17.73 -6.19
CA LYS A 216 -5.84 -16.81 -7.05
C LYS A 216 -5.62 -15.33 -6.71
N PHE A 217 -5.01 -15.03 -5.57
CA PHE A 217 -4.80 -13.68 -5.06
C PHE A 217 -3.44 -13.10 -5.43
N HIS A 218 -2.57 -13.87 -6.08
CA HIS A 218 -1.28 -13.37 -6.51
C HIS A 218 -1.38 -12.69 -7.89
N PRO A 219 -0.89 -11.44 -8.03
CA PRO A 219 -0.98 -10.65 -9.27
C PRO A 219 -0.47 -11.38 -10.51
N TYR A 220 0.59 -12.18 -10.35
CA TYR A 220 1.32 -12.76 -11.47
C TYR A 220 1.00 -14.24 -11.71
N ARG A 221 -0.03 -14.79 -11.06
CA ARG A 221 -0.44 -16.18 -11.28
C ARG A 221 -0.74 -16.46 -12.76
N ASP A 222 -1.57 -15.62 -13.37
CA ASP A 222 -2.03 -15.80 -14.75
C ASP A 222 -1.20 -14.98 -15.77
N ASN A 223 -0.33 -14.09 -15.28
CA ASN A 223 0.48 -13.17 -16.08
C ASN A 223 1.98 -13.26 -15.72
N ARG A 224 2.56 -14.47 -15.73
CA ARG A 224 3.97 -14.68 -15.38
C ARG A 224 4.93 -13.75 -16.13
N LYS A 225 4.68 -13.49 -17.42
CA LYS A 225 5.52 -12.61 -18.26
C LYS A 225 5.67 -11.18 -17.72
N ASP A 226 4.75 -10.72 -16.85
CA ASP A 226 4.84 -9.39 -16.24
C ASP A 226 5.92 -9.33 -15.14
N ILE A 227 6.30 -10.48 -14.54
CA ILE A 227 7.39 -10.57 -13.56
C ILE A 227 8.71 -10.18 -14.21
N SER A 228 9.03 -10.80 -15.35
CA SER A 228 10.26 -10.53 -16.10
C SER A 228 10.39 -9.05 -16.45
N ARG A 229 9.27 -8.36 -16.74
CA ARG A 229 9.28 -6.92 -17.04
C ARG A 229 9.65 -6.04 -15.84
N ARG A 230 9.36 -6.48 -14.62
CA ARG A 230 9.58 -5.72 -13.38
C ARG A 230 10.89 -6.02 -12.68
N MET A 231 11.67 -6.99 -13.18
CA MET A 231 12.99 -7.27 -12.66
C MET A 231 13.89 -6.04 -12.76
N THR A 232 14.63 -5.74 -11.69
CA THR A 232 15.51 -4.57 -11.59
C THR A 232 16.68 -4.67 -12.56
N THR A 233 17.26 -5.86 -12.71
CA THR A 233 18.32 -6.14 -13.68
C THR A 233 17.85 -7.14 -14.72
N LYS A 234 18.16 -6.88 -15.99
CA LYS A 234 17.91 -7.79 -17.12
C LYS A 234 19.18 -7.96 -17.92
N ILE A 235 19.57 -9.22 -18.11
CA ILE A 235 20.82 -9.60 -18.76
C ILE A 235 20.47 -10.40 -20.02
N ASN A 236 20.85 -9.88 -21.18
CA ASN A 236 20.60 -10.56 -22.45
C ASN A 236 21.40 -11.87 -22.53
N ARG A 237 20.72 -12.99 -22.76
CA ARG A 237 21.32 -14.33 -22.75
C ARG A 237 22.28 -14.54 -23.91
N ASP A 238 21.92 -14.06 -25.09
CA ASP A 238 22.71 -14.26 -26.31
C ASP A 238 24.00 -13.46 -26.27
N SER A 239 23.98 -12.24 -25.73
CA SER A 239 25.17 -11.44 -25.48
C SER A 239 26.15 -12.18 -24.55
N ILE A 240 25.66 -12.73 -23.44
CA ILE A 240 26.50 -13.48 -22.49
C ILE A 240 27.05 -14.76 -23.14
N LYS A 241 26.23 -15.53 -23.86
CA LYS A 241 26.68 -16.73 -24.58
C LYS A 241 27.74 -16.41 -25.64
N LYS A 242 27.58 -15.33 -26.40
CA LYS A 242 28.57 -14.88 -27.39
C LYS A 242 29.89 -14.47 -26.75
N MET A 243 29.85 -13.83 -25.58
CA MET A 243 31.05 -13.36 -24.88
C MET A 243 31.81 -14.47 -24.14
N PHE A 244 31.08 -15.38 -23.48
CA PHE A 244 31.68 -16.37 -22.57
C PHE A 244 31.64 -17.81 -23.09
N GLY A 245 31.00 -18.05 -24.23
CA GLY A 245 30.91 -19.37 -24.86
C GLY A 245 30.20 -20.40 -23.99
N THR A 246 30.78 -21.61 -23.91
CA THR A 246 30.28 -22.74 -23.11
C THR A 246 30.93 -22.84 -21.72
N GLY A 247 31.51 -21.75 -21.22
CA GLY A 247 32.08 -21.69 -19.88
C GLY A 247 31.02 -21.73 -18.79
N GLN A 248 31.39 -22.22 -17.62
CA GLN A 248 30.57 -22.12 -16.42
C GLN A 248 30.58 -20.68 -15.92
N LEU A 249 29.39 -20.08 -15.81
CA LEU A 249 29.25 -18.69 -15.40
C LEU A 249 29.02 -18.60 -13.89
N THR A 250 29.72 -17.66 -13.27
CA THR A 250 29.54 -17.30 -11.86
C THR A 250 29.08 -15.85 -11.76
N TYR A 251 27.96 -15.66 -11.06
CA TYR A 251 27.37 -14.36 -10.75
C TYR A 251 27.70 -14.04 -9.30
N ALA A 252 28.59 -13.08 -9.09
CA ALA A 252 28.90 -12.54 -7.78
C ALA A 252 28.11 -11.25 -7.58
N ILE A 253 27.25 -11.20 -6.56
CA ILE A 253 26.37 -10.04 -6.31
C ILE A 253 26.72 -9.44 -4.97
N THR A 254 27.12 -8.17 -4.96
CA THR A 254 27.47 -7.41 -3.76
C THR A 254 26.45 -6.30 -3.53
N ILE A 255 26.14 -6.01 -2.27
CA ILE A 255 25.16 -5.00 -1.86
C ILE A 255 25.89 -3.91 -1.08
N ASP A 256 25.70 -2.65 -1.45
CA ASP A 256 26.37 -1.49 -0.85
C ASP A 256 25.38 -0.33 -0.63
N GLU A 257 25.73 0.58 0.30
CA GLU A 257 24.90 1.75 0.61
C GLU A 257 25.11 2.88 -0.39
N LYS A 258 24.03 3.59 -0.76
CA LYS A 258 24.12 4.89 -1.42
C LYS A 258 24.33 5.98 -0.39
N VAL A 259 25.58 6.36 -0.18
CA VAL A 259 26.00 7.34 0.84
C VAL A 259 25.22 8.66 0.74
N GLU A 260 24.95 9.15 -0.47
CA GLU A 260 24.23 10.43 -0.69
C GLU A 260 22.74 10.39 -0.31
N ASP A 261 22.08 9.24 -0.47
CA ASP A 261 20.63 9.11 -0.23
C ASP A 261 20.33 8.86 1.26
N LYS A 262 21.20 8.15 1.97
CA LYS A 262 21.10 7.91 3.42
C LYS A 262 21.11 9.23 4.22
N LEU A 263 21.97 10.17 3.85
CA LEU A 263 22.06 11.50 4.47
C LEU A 263 20.83 12.38 4.23
N LYS A 264 20.11 12.19 3.11
CA LYS A 264 18.87 12.91 2.82
C LYS A 264 17.70 12.36 3.64
N GLU A 265 17.61 11.05 3.82
CA GLU A 265 16.54 10.42 4.61
C GLU A 265 16.61 10.74 6.11
N GLU A 266 17.81 10.78 6.69
CA GLU A 266 17.98 11.07 8.12
C GLU A 266 17.50 12.49 8.46
N LYS A 267 17.68 13.46 7.54
CA LYS A 267 17.16 14.83 7.72
C LYS A 267 15.64 14.94 7.62
N VAL A 268 14.98 14.12 6.79
CA VAL A 268 13.51 14.20 6.56
C VAL A 268 12.70 13.56 7.70
N LYS A 269 13.27 12.57 8.41
CA LYS A 269 12.57 11.84 9.48
C LYS A 269 12.32 12.67 10.74
N ASP A 270 13.03 13.79 10.93
CA ASP A 270 12.96 14.63 12.13
C ASP A 270 11.85 15.70 12.08
N GLU A 271 11.41 16.14 10.88
CA GLU A 271 10.49 17.29 10.74
C GLU A 271 8.98 16.92 10.63
N THR A 272 8.60 15.69 10.24
CA THR A 272 7.24 15.45 9.66
C THR A 272 6.23 14.63 10.46
N LYS A 273 6.57 14.10 11.64
CA LYS A 273 5.67 13.15 12.35
C LYS A 273 4.54 13.77 13.19
N ILE A 274 4.62 15.06 13.54
CA ILE A 274 3.64 15.71 14.43
C ILE A 274 2.60 16.53 13.63
N GLU A 275 3.01 17.26 12.58
CA GLU A 275 2.10 18.13 11.82
C GLU A 275 1.06 17.38 10.95
N MET A 276 1.44 16.22 10.39
CA MET A 276 0.55 15.42 9.53
C MET A 276 -0.64 14.81 10.28
N ARG A 277 -0.44 14.47 11.56
CA ARG A 277 -1.48 13.86 12.40
C ARG A 277 -2.62 14.83 12.68
N ASP A 278 -2.29 16.07 13.01
CA ASP A 278 -3.28 17.11 13.32
C ASP A 278 -4.00 17.59 12.06
N ALA A 279 -3.29 17.68 10.93
CA ALA A 279 -3.91 17.99 9.64
C ALA A 279 -4.97 16.94 9.24
N LEU A 280 -4.69 15.65 9.49
CA LEU A 280 -5.61 14.57 9.20
C LEU A 280 -6.83 14.57 10.12
N ILE A 281 -6.64 14.75 11.43
CA ILE A 281 -7.74 14.83 12.41
C ILE A 281 -8.65 16.02 12.06
N ARG A 282 -8.08 17.18 11.73
CA ARG A 282 -8.84 18.35 11.26
C ARG A 282 -9.64 18.04 9.99
N LYS A 283 -9.03 17.36 9.01
CA LYS A 283 -9.70 16.98 7.76
C LYS A 283 -10.83 15.98 7.98
N ALA A 284 -10.63 15.00 8.85
CA ALA A 284 -11.62 13.98 9.16
C ALA A 284 -12.80 14.57 9.95
N LYS A 285 -12.54 15.48 10.92
CA LYS A 285 -13.57 16.27 11.60
C LYS A 285 -14.41 17.08 10.60
N LYS A 286 -13.77 17.73 9.62
CA LYS A 286 -14.48 18.48 8.57
C LYS A 286 -15.43 17.59 7.74
N ILE A 287 -14.95 16.43 7.28
CA ILE A 287 -15.77 15.49 6.49
C ILE A 287 -16.94 14.97 7.32
N PHE A 288 -16.69 14.61 8.58
CA PHE A 288 -17.74 14.11 9.47
C PHE A 288 -18.83 15.15 9.71
N LEU A 289 -18.44 16.42 9.94
CA LEU A 289 -19.40 17.51 10.08
C LEU A 289 -20.24 17.70 8.81
N GLN A 290 -19.65 17.56 7.61
CA GLN A 290 -20.40 17.62 6.35
C GLN A 290 -21.44 16.51 6.21
N LEU A 291 -21.17 15.29 6.71
CA LEU A 291 -22.15 14.19 6.72
C LEU A 291 -23.36 14.48 7.62
N LEU A 292 -23.18 15.33 8.64
CA LEU A 292 -24.25 15.78 9.54
C LEU A 292 -24.95 17.04 9.03
N GLU A 293 -24.56 17.63 7.90
CA GLU A 293 -25.24 18.81 7.36
C GLU A 293 -26.44 18.41 6.51
N CYS A 294 -27.58 19.06 6.77
CA CYS A 294 -28.75 18.88 5.92
C CYS A 294 -28.44 19.46 4.52
N PRO A 295 -28.68 18.72 3.43
CA PRO A 295 -28.39 19.20 2.08
C PRO A 295 -29.19 20.45 1.71
N LEU A 296 -30.33 20.69 2.36
CA LEU A 296 -31.24 21.80 2.09
C LEU A 296 -30.94 23.04 2.93
N CYS A 297 -31.09 22.96 4.26
CA CYS A 297 -30.92 24.12 5.13
C CYS A 297 -29.47 24.36 5.57
N LYS A 298 -28.55 23.44 5.29
CA LYS A 298 -27.13 23.48 5.71
C LYS A 298 -26.91 23.53 7.23
N SER A 299 -27.98 23.48 8.03
CA SER A 299 -27.90 23.26 9.48
C SER A 299 -27.48 21.83 9.78
N TYR A 300 -26.83 21.63 10.92
CA TYR A 300 -26.55 20.28 11.38
C TYR A 300 -27.85 19.56 11.73
N MET A 301 -27.96 18.32 11.27
CA MET A 301 -29.12 17.47 11.47
C MET A 301 -29.11 16.96 12.91
N ALA A 302 -30.25 17.08 13.57
CA ALA A 302 -30.52 16.47 14.87
C ALA A 302 -31.65 15.43 14.72
N PRO A 303 -31.75 14.46 15.64
CA PRO A 303 -32.82 13.49 15.61
C PRO A 303 -34.21 14.17 15.70
N PRO A 304 -35.20 13.72 14.92
CA PRO A 304 -35.13 12.63 13.96
C PRO A 304 -34.45 13.04 12.64
N ILE A 305 -33.60 12.15 12.11
CA ILE A 305 -32.93 12.34 10.82
C ILE A 305 -33.58 11.41 9.80
N TRP A 306 -34.16 11.97 8.75
CA TRP A 306 -34.92 11.23 7.74
C TRP A 306 -34.00 10.76 6.62
N GLN A 307 -34.33 9.63 5.98
CA GLN A 307 -33.57 9.06 4.88
C GLN A 307 -34.50 8.56 3.77
N CYS A 308 -34.15 8.81 2.51
CA CYS A 308 -34.86 8.22 1.36
C CYS A 308 -34.41 6.78 1.10
N LEU A 309 -35.12 6.04 0.24
CA LEU A 309 -34.83 4.63 -0.07
C LEU A 309 -33.41 4.38 -0.61
N THR A 310 -32.79 5.38 -1.24
CA THR A 310 -31.42 5.28 -1.78
C THR A 310 -30.33 5.70 -0.77
N GLY A 311 -30.72 6.25 0.37
CA GLY A 311 -29.78 6.52 1.47
C GLY A 311 -29.43 7.98 1.76
N HIS A 312 -29.96 8.94 1.01
CA HIS A 312 -29.72 10.36 1.28
C HIS A 312 -30.51 10.86 2.49
N THR A 313 -29.88 11.70 3.30
CA THR A 313 -30.40 12.13 4.60
C THR A 313 -30.92 13.57 4.59
N MET A 314 -31.87 13.86 5.48
CA MET A 314 -32.50 15.16 5.63
C MET A 314 -32.90 15.42 7.09
N CYS A 315 -32.84 16.69 7.53
CA CYS A 315 -33.24 17.05 8.89
C CYS A 315 -34.76 17.02 9.09
N ASN A 316 -35.17 16.96 10.36
CA ASN A 316 -36.58 17.01 10.74
C ASN A 316 -37.31 18.28 10.25
N ASN A 317 -36.62 19.42 10.19
CA ASN A 317 -37.23 20.70 9.80
C ASN A 317 -37.51 20.80 8.29
N CYS A 318 -36.75 20.06 7.48
CA CYS A 318 -36.90 20.05 6.03
C CYS A 318 -37.84 18.96 5.54
N LYS A 319 -38.05 17.88 6.31
CA LYS A 319 -38.94 16.77 5.93
C LYS A 319 -40.37 17.19 5.58
N PRO A 320 -41.06 18.06 6.34
CA PRO A 320 -42.40 18.48 5.98
C PRO A 320 -42.47 19.31 4.70
N LYS A 321 -41.34 19.86 4.24
CA LYS A 321 -41.26 20.77 3.08
C LYS A 321 -40.95 20.04 1.78
N GLN A 322 -40.64 18.75 1.83
CA GLN A 322 -40.14 17.97 0.70
C GLN A 322 -40.72 16.54 0.73
N GLU A 323 -41.49 16.19 -0.29
CA GLU A 323 -42.01 14.82 -0.47
C GLU A 323 -41.01 13.90 -1.20
N GLN A 324 -40.08 14.50 -1.95
CA GLN A 324 -39.04 13.83 -2.72
C GLN A 324 -37.64 14.26 -2.29
N CYS A 325 -36.68 13.36 -2.43
CA CYS A 325 -35.29 13.59 -2.08
C CYS A 325 -34.67 14.67 -2.98
N SER A 326 -34.17 15.75 -2.38
CA SER A 326 -33.52 16.83 -3.11
C SER A 326 -32.22 16.42 -3.83
N THR A 327 -31.69 15.23 -3.54
CA THR A 327 -30.44 14.74 -4.14
C THR A 327 -30.67 13.75 -5.27
N CYS A 328 -31.68 12.88 -5.16
CA CYS A 328 -31.91 11.80 -6.13
C CYS A 328 -33.36 11.69 -6.62
N ASN A 329 -34.22 12.62 -6.22
CA ASN A 329 -35.64 12.70 -6.57
C ASN A 329 -36.54 11.51 -6.16
N GLU A 330 -36.01 10.57 -5.36
CA GLU A 330 -36.76 9.44 -4.84
C GLU A 330 -37.69 9.79 -3.68
N LYS A 331 -38.74 9.00 -3.47
CA LYS A 331 -39.70 9.23 -2.38
C LYS A 331 -39.02 9.16 -1.02
N ILE A 332 -39.35 10.14 -0.16
CA ILE A 332 -38.93 10.14 1.24
C ILE A 332 -40.09 9.64 2.09
N GLU A 333 -40.16 8.32 2.26
CA GLU A 333 -41.09 7.67 3.18
C GLU A 333 -40.77 7.99 4.65
N ASN A 334 -41.49 7.36 5.59
CA ASN A 334 -41.27 7.54 7.03
C ASN A 334 -40.06 6.72 7.56
N THR A 335 -38.95 6.76 6.81
CA THR A 335 -37.73 6.02 7.13
C THR A 335 -36.71 6.96 7.80
N ARG A 336 -36.25 6.57 8.99
CA ARG A 336 -35.26 7.32 9.79
C ARG A 336 -33.88 6.69 9.73
N ASN A 337 -32.84 7.52 9.76
CA ASN A 337 -31.45 7.10 9.86
C ASN A 337 -30.99 7.10 11.33
N TYR A 338 -31.36 6.05 12.05
CA TYR A 338 -31.01 5.88 13.47
C TYR A 338 -29.50 5.91 13.74
N THR A 339 -28.69 5.45 12.78
CA THR A 339 -27.23 5.49 12.89
C THR A 339 -26.73 6.94 12.94
N LEU A 340 -27.19 7.77 12.01
CA LEU A 340 -26.80 9.18 11.97
C LEU A 340 -27.40 9.98 13.13
N GLU A 341 -28.59 9.60 13.60
CA GLU A 341 -29.18 10.14 14.83
C GLU A 341 -28.29 9.88 16.04
N GLU A 342 -27.85 8.63 16.22
CA GLU A 342 -27.01 8.24 17.34
C GLU A 342 -25.62 8.90 17.29
N LEU A 343 -25.06 9.04 16.09
CA LEU A 343 -23.82 9.78 15.86
C LEU A 343 -23.97 11.28 16.16
N SER A 344 -25.09 11.90 15.76
CA SER A 344 -25.33 13.32 15.97
C SER A 344 -25.40 13.70 17.46
N LYS A 345 -25.82 12.79 18.33
CA LYS A 345 -25.86 12.99 19.79
C LYS A 345 -24.48 12.94 20.46
N LYS A 346 -23.50 12.28 19.82
CA LYS A 346 -22.18 11.97 20.41
C LYS A 346 -21.07 12.90 19.95
N VAL A 347 -21.39 13.92 19.15
CA VAL A 347 -20.42 14.85 18.58
C VAL A 347 -20.73 16.27 18.99
N GLU A 348 -19.71 16.99 19.45
CA GLU A 348 -19.79 18.44 19.69
C GLU A 348 -19.86 19.18 18.35
N LEU A 349 -21.01 19.77 18.08
CA LEU A 349 -21.26 20.53 16.86
C LEU A 349 -20.81 21.99 17.04
N PRO A 350 -20.08 22.57 16.06
CA PRO A 350 -19.76 23.99 16.06
C PRO A 350 -21.02 24.86 16.12
N SER A 351 -20.92 25.98 16.83
CA SER A 351 -22.01 26.95 16.90
C SER A 351 -22.26 27.59 15.51
N GLU A 352 -23.50 28.01 15.22
CA GLU A 352 -23.81 28.65 13.92
C GLU A 352 -22.99 29.93 13.66
N ASN A 353 -22.47 30.56 14.71
CA ASN A 353 -21.60 31.73 14.62
C ASN A 353 -20.17 31.39 14.16
N GLU A 354 -19.66 30.20 14.47
CA GLU A 354 -18.33 29.73 14.03
C GLU A 354 -18.31 29.34 12.54
N LYS A 355 -19.45 28.91 11.97
CA LYS A 355 -19.58 28.62 10.53
C LYS A 355 -19.29 29.85 9.65
N LYS A 356 -19.66 31.05 10.10
CA LYS A 356 -19.43 32.31 9.37
C LYS A 356 -17.96 32.73 9.33
N PHE A 357 -17.19 32.41 10.37
CA PHE A 357 -15.74 32.72 10.44
C PHE A 357 -14.87 31.77 9.61
N ALA A 358 -15.33 30.54 9.35
CA ALA A 358 -14.60 29.58 8.52
C ALA A 358 -14.70 29.89 7.00
N PHE A 359 -15.77 30.55 6.56
CA PHE A 359 -15.94 30.97 5.17
C PHE A 359 -15.18 32.25 4.82
N LYS A 360 -15.05 33.21 5.76
CA LYS A 360 -14.29 34.45 5.52
C LYS A 360 -12.78 34.26 5.37
N ARG A 361 -12.20 33.18 5.89
CA ARG A 361 -10.76 32.88 5.72
C ARG A 361 -10.40 32.28 4.35
N ASN A 362 -11.38 31.89 3.53
CA ASN A 362 -11.16 31.35 2.18
C ASN A 362 -11.47 32.38 1.07
N SER A 363 -11.71 33.65 1.41
CA SER A 363 -11.96 34.73 0.43
C SER A 363 -10.83 35.74 0.32
N ASP A 364 -9.76 35.61 1.13
CA ASP A 364 -8.58 36.48 1.08
C ASP A 364 -7.40 35.70 0.50
N ASP A 365 -7.48 35.32 -0.77
CA ASP A 365 -6.29 35.08 -1.60
C ASP A 365 -5.86 36.45 -2.17
N PRO A 366 -4.59 36.88 -2.04
CA PRO A 366 -4.14 38.12 -2.63
C PRO A 366 -4.13 38.00 -4.16
N GLU A 367 -4.95 38.81 -4.83
CA GLU A 367 -4.82 39.07 -6.26
C GLU A 367 -3.38 39.53 -6.54
N VAL A 368 -2.66 38.70 -7.31
CA VAL A 368 -1.37 39.05 -7.91
C VAL A 368 -1.64 40.17 -8.93
N ASN A 369 -1.49 41.41 -8.47
CA ASN A 369 -1.45 42.58 -9.34
C ASN A 369 -0.19 42.52 -10.22
N GLY A 370 -0.36 42.03 -11.44
CA GLY A 370 0.60 42.25 -12.53
C GLY A 370 0.55 43.70 -12.98
N SER A 371 1.61 44.46 -12.69
CA SER A 371 1.80 45.80 -13.26
C SER A 371 1.95 45.75 -14.78
N PRO A 372 1.37 46.70 -15.54
CA PRO A 372 1.50 46.71 -16.99
C PRO A 372 2.83 47.32 -17.43
N ALA A 373 3.47 46.65 -18.39
CA ALA A 373 4.63 47.16 -19.11
C ALA A 373 4.29 48.42 -19.92
N SER A 374 5.12 49.43 -19.73
CA SER A 374 5.25 50.68 -20.47
C SER A 374 5.29 50.49 -21.99
N LYS A 375 4.39 51.17 -22.73
CA LYS A 375 4.57 51.48 -24.15
C LYS A 375 5.00 52.93 -24.31
N VAL A 376 6.24 53.07 -24.76
CA VAL A 376 6.90 54.29 -25.20
C VAL A 376 6.23 54.81 -26.48
N GLN A 377 5.92 56.10 -26.49
CA GLN A 377 5.58 56.87 -27.69
C GLN A 377 6.75 56.87 -28.67
N LYS A 378 6.47 56.64 -29.96
CA LYS A 378 7.29 57.18 -31.04
C LYS A 378 6.41 57.97 -32.00
N LYS A 379 6.95 59.14 -32.33
CA LYS A 379 6.51 60.10 -33.34
C LYS A 379 6.19 59.47 -34.68
#